data_AF-A0A7D6A345-F1
#
_entry.id   AF-A0A7D6A345-F1
#
_cell.length_a   1.000
_cell.length_b   1.000
_cell.length_c   1.000
_cell.angle_alpha   90.00
_cell.angle_beta   90.00
_cell.angle_gamma   90.00
#
_symmetry.space_group_name_H-M   'P 1'
#
loop_
_entity.id
_entity.type
_entity.pdbx_description
1 polymer ?
#
loop_
_entity_poly.entity_id
_entity_poly.type
_entity_poly.pdbx_seq_one_letter_code
_entity_poly.pdbx_strand_id
1 'polypeptide(L)'
;MKHENMAVTQLIEILKEKVPDCPTWMLDESRMNYEALTHQELMEFAECAVKRQRYIQATKYLIYCKERFGLDANGDYQFSYKNFDVYLDVEVIETLLNHQIEQPLLAENPEEKYIAVWRFYTNNEAKEAETGITWLLDFIDDVFIKGFQLLNSPVSNNLVH
;
A
#
# COMPACT_ATOMS: atom_id res chain seq x y z
N MET A 1 0.77 -21.09 11.54
CA MET A 1 -0.57 -21.58 11.22
C MET A 1 -0.43 -22.55 10.05
N LYS A 2 -0.76 -23.84 10.21
CA LYS A 2 -0.68 -24.83 9.13
C LYS A 2 -1.92 -24.67 8.26
N HIS A 3 -1.77 -24.15 7.04
CA HIS A 3 -2.83 -24.22 6.03
C HIS A 3 -2.79 -25.60 5.39
N GLU A 4 -3.32 -26.61 6.10
CA GLU A 4 -3.60 -27.91 5.49
C GLU A 4 -4.82 -27.77 4.58
N ASN A 5 -4.58 -27.88 3.26
CA ASN A 5 -5.56 -28.05 2.16
C ASN A 5 -6.94 -27.42 2.36
N MET A 6 -7.05 -26.10 2.21
CA MET A 6 -8.33 -25.47 1.96
C MET A 6 -8.81 -25.85 0.55
N ALA A 7 -10.06 -26.30 0.42
CA ALA A 7 -10.63 -26.59 -0.89
C ALA A 7 -10.71 -25.30 -1.72
N VAL A 8 -10.38 -25.36 -3.01
CA VAL A 8 -10.44 -24.25 -3.96
C VAL A 8 -11.76 -23.46 -3.85
N THR A 9 -12.89 -24.16 -3.74
CA THR A 9 -14.21 -23.55 -3.58
C THR A 9 -14.32 -22.67 -2.34
N GLN A 10 -13.69 -23.04 -1.22
CA GLN A 10 -13.70 -22.24 0.01
C GLN A 10 -12.85 -20.97 -0.14
N LEU A 11 -11.72 -21.05 -0.86
CA LEU A 11 -10.89 -19.88 -1.19
C LEU A 11 -11.66 -18.90 -2.07
N ILE A 12 -12.39 -19.40 -3.07
CA ILE A 12 -13.22 -18.57 -3.95
C ILE A 12 -14.28 -17.80 -3.14
N GLU A 13 -14.99 -18.48 -2.22
CA GLU A 13 -16.00 -17.81 -1.38
C GLU A 13 -15.40 -16.76 -0.46
N ILE A 14 -14.23 -17.02 0.14
CA ILE A 14 -13.50 -16.02 0.93
C ILE A 14 -13.12 -14.82 0.06
N LEU A 15 -12.62 -15.05 -1.16
CA LEU A 15 -12.23 -13.98 -2.06
C LEU A 15 -13.42 -13.12 -2.50
N LYS A 16 -14.59 -13.73 -2.76
CA LYS A 16 -15.83 -13.00 -3.05
C LYS A 16 -16.26 -12.10 -1.90
N GLU A 17 -16.14 -12.58 -0.66
CA GLU A 17 -16.53 -11.81 0.53
C GLU A 17 -15.55 -10.68 0.83
N LYS A 18 -14.24 -11.00 0.83
CA LYS A 18 -13.21 -10.08 1.28
C LYS A 18 -12.73 -9.12 0.20
N VAL A 19 -12.95 -9.45 -1.06
CA VAL A 19 -12.39 -8.73 -2.20
C VAL A 19 -13.46 -8.61 -3.28
N PRO A 20 -14.46 -7.74 -3.06
CA PRO A 20 -15.59 -7.59 -3.97
C PRO A 20 -15.17 -7.16 -5.39
N ASP A 21 -14.03 -6.48 -5.51
CA ASP A 21 -13.46 -6.03 -6.79
C ASP A 21 -12.60 -7.12 -7.48
N CYS A 22 -12.56 -8.35 -6.97
CA CYS A 22 -11.78 -9.42 -7.56
C CYS A 22 -12.31 -9.77 -8.96
N PRO A 23 -11.47 -9.78 -10.02
CA PRO A 23 -11.90 -10.15 -11.36
C PRO A 23 -12.59 -11.51 -11.38
N THR A 24 -13.71 -11.62 -12.09
CA THR A 24 -14.55 -12.83 -12.11
C THR A 24 -13.79 -14.06 -12.59
N TRP A 25 -12.87 -13.89 -13.55
CA TRP A 25 -12.05 -14.98 -14.04
C TRP A 25 -11.07 -15.53 -13.00
N MET A 26 -10.64 -14.73 -12.01
CA MET A 26 -9.82 -15.21 -10.89
C MET A 26 -10.62 -16.08 -9.91
N LEU A 27 -11.95 -16.05 -10.00
CA LEU A 27 -12.88 -16.80 -9.18
C LEU A 27 -13.49 -18.00 -9.94
N ASP A 28 -13.02 -18.26 -11.16
CA ASP A 28 -13.50 -19.34 -12.01
C ASP A 28 -12.65 -20.60 -11.82
N GLU A 29 -13.20 -21.59 -11.11
CA GLU A 29 -12.55 -22.88 -10.86
C GLU A 29 -12.19 -23.61 -12.16
N SER A 30 -12.98 -23.45 -13.23
CA SER A 30 -12.73 -24.11 -14.51
C SER A 30 -11.48 -23.58 -15.21
N ARG A 31 -11.00 -22.40 -14.80
CA ARG A 31 -9.83 -21.71 -15.33
C ARG A 31 -8.58 -21.87 -14.45
N MET A 32 -8.63 -22.72 -13.42
CA MET A 32 -7.44 -23.09 -12.63
C MET A 32 -6.51 -24.06 -13.36
N ASN A 33 -6.58 -24.11 -14.70
CA ASN A 33 -5.65 -24.84 -15.55
C ASN A 33 -4.38 -23.99 -15.81
N TYR A 34 -3.30 -24.59 -16.29
CA TYR A 34 -1.99 -23.93 -16.48
C TYR A 34 -1.94 -22.97 -17.70
N GLU A 35 -3.06 -22.35 -18.08
CA GLU A 35 -3.08 -21.41 -19.19
C GLU A 35 -2.41 -20.07 -18.81
N ALA A 36 -1.68 -19.50 -19.77
CA ALA A 36 -1.07 -18.20 -19.58
C ALA A 36 -2.14 -17.10 -19.58
N LEU A 37 -2.02 -16.14 -18.66
CA LEU A 37 -2.90 -14.98 -18.63
C LEU A 37 -2.73 -14.16 -19.90
N THR A 38 -3.86 -13.70 -20.44
CA THR A 38 -3.84 -12.65 -21.47
C THR A 38 -3.33 -11.34 -20.87
N HIS A 39 -2.92 -10.40 -21.73
CA HIS A 39 -2.46 -9.08 -21.25
C HIS A 39 -3.57 -8.33 -20.47
N GLN A 40 -4.82 -8.44 -20.90
CA GLN A 40 -5.95 -7.84 -20.20
C GLN A 40 -6.13 -8.44 -18.80
N GLU A 41 -6.08 -9.77 -18.69
CA GLU A 41 -6.20 -10.45 -17.40
C GLU A 41 -5.04 -10.11 -16.47
N LEU A 42 -3.82 -10.01 -17.00
CA LEU A 42 -2.67 -9.56 -16.22
C LEU A 42 -2.88 -8.14 -15.69
N MET A 43 -3.47 -7.25 -16.49
CA MET A 43 -3.78 -5.87 -16.07
C MET A 43 -4.85 -5.84 -14.97
N GLU A 44 -5.95 -6.59 -15.14
CA GLU A 44 -7.03 -6.70 -14.16
C GLU A 44 -6.54 -7.30 -12.83
N PHE A 45 -5.68 -8.33 -12.92
CA PHE A 45 -4.99 -8.91 -11.77
C PHE A 45 -4.13 -7.85 -11.07
N ALA A 46 -3.29 -7.12 -11.82
CA ALA A 46 -2.38 -6.14 -11.26
C ALA A 46 -3.15 -5.02 -10.53
N GLU A 47 -4.24 -4.51 -11.10
CA GLU A 47 -5.09 -3.52 -10.44
C GLU A 47 -5.68 -4.05 -9.12
N CYS A 48 -6.22 -5.28 -9.13
CA CYS A 48 -6.72 -5.93 -7.92
C CYS A 48 -5.62 -6.16 -6.87
N ALA A 49 -4.42 -6.55 -7.30
CA ALA A 49 -3.29 -6.83 -6.43
C ALA A 49 -2.73 -5.56 -5.78
N VAL A 50 -2.59 -4.47 -6.55
CA VAL A 50 -2.08 -3.17 -6.09
C VAL A 50 -2.92 -2.62 -4.95
N LYS A 51 -4.26 -2.66 -5.06
CA LYS A 51 -5.16 -2.23 -3.98
C LYS A 51 -4.87 -2.97 -2.67
N ARG A 52 -4.67 -4.29 -2.73
CA ARG A 52 -4.35 -5.10 -1.53
C ARG A 52 -2.95 -4.83 -1.01
N GLN A 53 -1.97 -4.70 -1.89
CA GLN A 53 -0.60 -4.40 -1.47
C GLN A 53 -0.51 -3.04 -0.79
N ARG A 54 -1.19 -2.01 -1.32
CA ARG A 54 -1.28 -0.70 -0.68
C ARG A 54 -1.85 -0.81 0.74
N TYR A 55 -2.99 -1.50 0.92
CA TYR A 55 -3.57 -1.73 2.25
C TYR A 55 -2.61 -2.46 3.21
N ILE A 56 -1.90 -3.48 2.72
CA ILE A 56 -0.90 -4.22 3.50
C ILE A 56 0.24 -3.29 3.94
N GLN A 57 0.78 -2.48 3.02
CA GLN A 57 1.89 -1.56 3.32
C GLN A 57 1.44 -0.43 4.27
N ALA A 58 0.22 0.08 4.10
CA ALA A 58 -0.39 1.01 5.04
C ALA A 58 -0.52 0.41 6.45
N THR A 59 -1.03 -0.81 6.56
CA THR A 59 -1.16 -1.51 7.84
C THR A 59 0.20 -1.80 8.48
N LYS A 60 1.19 -2.22 7.69
CA LYS A 60 2.58 -2.40 8.17
C LYS A 60 3.13 -1.10 8.76
N TYR A 61 2.90 0.03 8.10
CA TYR A 61 3.35 1.33 8.60
C TYR A 61 2.66 1.73 9.92
N LEU A 62 1.36 1.47 10.07
CA LEU A 62 0.66 1.71 11.34
C LEU A 62 1.23 0.86 12.49
N ILE A 63 1.50 -0.43 12.22
CA ILE A 63 2.13 -1.32 13.20
C ILE A 63 3.52 -0.79 13.58
N TYR A 64 4.32 -0.40 12.58
CA TYR A 64 5.63 0.20 12.79
C TYR A 64 5.57 1.49 13.64
N CYS A 65 4.57 2.35 13.41
CA CYS A 65 4.34 3.54 14.23
C CYS A 65 3.96 3.18 15.65
N LYS A 66 3.06 2.21 15.86
CA LYS A 66 2.68 1.72 17.19
C LYS A 66 3.88 1.18 17.97
N GLU A 67 4.79 0.48 17.32
CA GLU A 67 6.01 -0.04 17.95
C GLU A 67 6.94 1.09 18.41
N ARG A 68 6.95 2.23 17.72
CA ARG A 68 7.83 3.38 18.02
C ARG A 68 7.21 4.39 18.97
N PHE A 69 5.93 4.67 18.83
CA PHE A 69 5.25 5.81 19.47
C PHE A 69 4.09 5.39 20.37
N GLY A 70 3.73 4.10 20.38
CA GLY A 70 2.55 3.60 21.06
C GLY A 70 1.25 4.01 20.35
N LEU A 71 0.14 3.88 21.07
CA LEU A 71 -1.16 4.42 20.69
C LEU A 71 -1.43 5.67 21.51
N ASP A 72 -2.27 6.57 20.99
CA ASP A 72 -2.70 7.76 21.71
C ASP A 72 -3.65 7.40 22.88
N ALA A 73 -4.16 8.42 23.59
CA ALA A 73 -5.09 8.22 24.70
C ALA A 73 -6.44 7.59 24.29
N ASN A 74 -6.83 7.70 23.03
CA ASN A 74 -8.07 7.13 22.48
C ASN A 74 -7.85 5.73 21.87
N GLY A 75 -6.60 5.29 21.75
CA GLY A 75 -6.23 4.01 21.15
C GLY A 75 -5.91 4.10 19.66
N ASP A 76 -5.77 5.29 19.11
CA ASP A 76 -5.47 5.55 17.70
C ASP A 76 -3.97 5.48 17.43
N TYR A 77 -3.62 5.14 16.19
CA TYR A 77 -2.21 5.17 15.74
C TYR A 77 -1.75 6.62 15.59
N GLN A 78 -0.49 6.87 15.91
CA GLN A 78 0.11 8.19 15.80
C GLN A 78 1.51 8.14 15.24
N PHE A 79 1.92 9.22 14.56
CA PHE A 79 3.31 9.49 14.23
C PHE A 79 3.77 10.73 14.98
N SER A 80 4.87 10.58 15.73
CA SER A 80 5.43 11.63 16.59
C SER A 80 6.78 12.09 16.06
N TYR A 81 6.92 13.39 15.83
CA TYR A 81 8.18 14.03 15.45
C TYR A 81 8.37 15.38 16.13
N LYS A 82 9.36 15.46 17.02
CA LYS A 82 9.64 16.65 17.87
C LYS A 82 8.41 17.04 18.69
N ASN A 83 7.77 18.16 18.36
CA ASN A 83 6.59 18.70 19.04
C ASN A 83 5.31 18.48 18.23
N PHE A 84 5.34 17.57 17.24
CA PHE A 84 4.21 17.26 16.36
C PHE A 84 3.80 15.82 16.56
N ASP A 85 2.51 15.65 16.79
CA ASP A 85 1.83 14.36 16.76
C ASP A 85 0.73 14.46 15.70
N VAL A 86 0.64 13.46 14.84
CA VAL A 86 -0.45 13.34 13.87
C VAL A 86 -1.13 12.00 14.04
N TYR A 87 -2.46 12.02 14.00
CA TYR A 87 -3.28 10.83 13.96
C TYR A 87 -3.15 10.16 12.60
N LEU A 88 -2.97 8.84 12.63
CA LEU A 88 -2.87 8.02 11.45
C LEU A 88 -3.98 6.97 11.46
N ASP A 89 -4.61 6.80 10.32
CA ASP A 89 -5.41 5.63 10.00
C ASP A 89 -4.91 5.04 8.67
N VAL A 90 -5.55 3.94 8.27
CA VAL A 90 -5.17 3.25 7.03
C VAL A 90 -5.40 4.13 5.81
N GLU A 91 -6.48 4.93 5.80
CA GLU A 91 -6.87 5.78 4.68
C GLU A 91 -5.86 6.89 4.43
N VAL A 92 -5.32 7.49 5.50
CA VAL A 92 -4.25 8.50 5.42
C VAL A 92 -3.02 7.93 4.71
N ILE A 93 -2.57 6.72 5.09
CA ILE A 93 -1.39 6.10 4.51
C ILE A 93 -1.66 5.61 3.09
N GLU A 94 -2.82 5.01 2.82
CA GLU A 94 -3.21 4.60 1.47
C GLU A 94 -3.28 5.82 0.53
N THR A 95 -3.82 6.94 0.99
CA THR A 95 -3.87 8.20 0.24
C THR A 95 -2.46 8.68 -0.10
N LEU A 96 -1.55 8.69 0.87
CA LEU A 96 -0.15 9.05 0.66
C LEU A 96 0.51 8.15 -0.39
N LEU A 97 0.38 6.83 -0.26
CA LEU A 97 0.98 5.86 -1.18
C LEU A 97 0.40 6.03 -2.60
N ASN A 98 -0.91 6.18 -2.73
CA ASN A 98 -1.55 6.41 -4.03
C ASN A 98 -0.98 7.68 -4.69
N HIS A 99 -0.94 8.81 -3.98
CA HIS A 99 -0.52 10.08 -4.58
C HIS A 99 0.98 10.21 -4.81
N GLN A 100 1.81 9.72 -3.89
CA GLN A 100 3.25 9.94 -3.94
C GLN A 100 4.02 8.84 -4.67
N ILE A 101 3.41 7.66 -4.84
CA ILE A 101 4.07 6.50 -5.47
C ILE A 101 3.27 6.03 -6.67
N GLU A 102 1.99 5.66 -6.48
CA GLU A 102 1.25 4.97 -7.53
C GLU A 102 0.91 5.88 -8.71
N GLN A 103 0.38 7.08 -8.48
CA GLN A 103 0.04 8.02 -9.54
C GLN A 103 1.27 8.44 -10.38
N PRO A 104 2.44 8.75 -9.79
CA PRO A 104 3.67 8.95 -10.56
C PRO A 104 4.06 7.73 -11.42
N LEU A 105 3.98 6.52 -10.86
CA LEU A 105 4.31 5.30 -11.62
C LEU A 105 3.33 5.08 -12.79
N LEU A 106 2.04 5.34 -12.59
CA LEU A 106 1.02 5.27 -13.64
C LEU A 106 1.25 6.32 -14.74
N ALA A 107 1.68 7.53 -14.38
CA ALA A 107 1.98 8.59 -15.32
C ALA A 107 3.24 8.30 -16.16
N GLU A 108 4.29 7.78 -15.53
CA GLU A 108 5.56 7.43 -16.20
C GLU A 108 5.45 6.15 -17.06
N ASN A 109 4.51 5.26 -16.73
CA ASN A 109 4.33 3.97 -17.41
C ASN A 109 2.90 3.80 -17.98
N PRO A 110 2.49 4.61 -18.97
CA PRO A 110 1.11 4.61 -19.46
C PRO A 110 0.68 3.31 -20.15
N GLU A 111 1.64 2.50 -20.64
CA GLU A 111 1.39 1.20 -21.25
C GLU A 111 1.33 0.08 -20.20
N GLU A 112 2.27 0.03 -19.26
CA GLU A 112 2.28 -0.99 -18.19
C GLU A 112 1.23 -0.71 -17.11
N LYS A 113 0.86 0.54 -16.87
CA LYS A 113 -0.13 0.99 -15.86
C LYS A 113 0.06 0.28 -14.52
N TYR A 114 -0.97 -0.43 -14.04
CA TYR A 114 -0.96 -1.13 -12.75
C TYR A 114 0.07 -2.26 -12.69
N ILE A 115 0.54 -2.80 -13.82
CA ILE A 115 1.62 -3.80 -13.82
C ILE A 115 2.92 -3.17 -13.29
N ALA A 116 3.21 -1.92 -13.64
CA ALA A 116 4.38 -1.21 -13.12
C ALA A 116 4.27 -0.98 -11.60
N VAL A 117 3.09 -0.59 -11.13
CA VAL A 117 2.82 -0.39 -9.69
C VAL A 117 2.90 -1.71 -8.91
N TRP A 118 2.33 -2.77 -9.45
CA TRP A 118 2.40 -4.11 -8.87
C TRP A 118 3.85 -4.59 -8.73
N ARG A 119 4.64 -4.44 -9.81
CA ARG A 119 6.09 -4.74 -9.80
C ARG A 119 6.84 -3.95 -8.73
N PHE A 120 6.53 -2.67 -8.58
CA PHE A 120 7.15 -1.84 -7.54
C PHE A 120 6.95 -2.44 -6.15
N TYR A 121 5.71 -2.75 -5.76
CA TYR A 121 5.41 -3.31 -4.45
C TYR A 121 6.03 -4.70 -4.26
N THR A 122 5.94 -5.57 -5.26
CA THR A 122 6.57 -6.91 -5.21
C THR A 122 8.08 -6.82 -5.07
N ASN A 123 8.75 -5.92 -5.79
CA ASN A 123 10.19 -5.71 -5.67
C ASN A 123 10.58 -5.11 -4.32
N ASN A 124 9.75 -4.21 -3.77
CA ASN A 124 9.96 -3.67 -2.44
C ASN A 124 9.90 -4.78 -1.38
N GLU A 125 8.89 -5.65 -1.43
CA GLU A 125 8.75 -6.78 -0.49
C GLU A 125 9.90 -7.79 -0.62
N ALA A 126 10.30 -8.11 -1.85
CA ALA A 126 11.44 -9.01 -2.08
C ALA A 126 12.74 -8.42 -1.51
N LYS A 127 12.98 -7.12 -1.72
CA LYS A 127 14.17 -6.42 -1.23
C LYS A 127 14.16 -6.31 0.30
N GLU A 128 13.02 -6.01 0.91
CA GLU A 128 12.84 -6.00 2.36
C GLU A 128 13.17 -7.37 2.95
N ALA A 129 12.66 -8.46 2.36
CA ALA A 129 12.92 -9.82 2.81
C ALA A 129 14.41 -10.23 2.66
N GLU A 130 15.08 -9.78 1.60
CA GLU A 130 16.49 -10.09 1.35
C GLU A 130 17.44 -9.30 2.27
N THR A 131 17.16 -8.01 2.47
CA THR A 131 18.12 -7.06 3.07
C THR A 131 17.73 -6.55 4.45
N GLY A 132 16.47 -6.74 4.86
CA GLY A 132 15.88 -6.10 6.04
C GLY A 132 15.67 -4.60 5.90
N ILE A 133 15.94 -4.01 4.72
CA ILE A 133 15.83 -2.57 4.49
C ILE A 133 14.35 -2.20 4.29
N THR A 134 13.83 -1.34 5.17
CA THR A 134 12.44 -0.88 5.19
C THR A 134 12.25 0.46 4.46
N TRP A 135 12.80 0.58 3.24
CA TRP A 135 12.86 1.84 2.51
C TRP A 135 11.49 2.54 2.37
N LEU A 136 10.41 1.77 2.15
CA LEU A 136 9.07 2.35 2.01
C LEU A 136 8.58 2.98 3.32
N LEU A 137 8.92 2.41 4.48
CA LEU A 137 8.57 2.98 5.79
C LEU A 137 9.38 4.25 6.04
N ASP A 138 10.67 4.24 5.73
CA ASP A 138 11.55 5.41 5.84
C ASP A 138 11.08 6.55 4.92
N PHE A 139 10.60 6.21 3.72
CA PHE A 139 10.01 7.17 2.79
C PHE A 139 8.76 7.84 3.37
N ILE A 140 7.86 7.07 3.99
CA ILE A 140 6.64 7.63 4.61
C ILE A 140 7.02 8.57 5.78
N ASP A 141 7.96 8.16 6.63
CA ASP A 141 8.52 9.02 7.70
C ASP A 141 9.03 10.35 7.14
N ASP A 142 9.84 10.30 6.08
CA ASP A 142 10.39 11.48 5.43
C ASP A 142 9.32 12.44 4.89
N VAL A 143 8.22 11.90 4.35
CA VAL A 143 7.09 12.72 3.88
C VAL A 143 6.44 13.47 5.05
N PHE A 144 6.16 12.78 6.17
CA PHE A 144 5.58 13.43 7.36
C PHE A 144 6.53 14.47 7.95
N ILE A 145 7.81 14.13 8.08
CA ILE A 145 8.84 15.03 8.61
C ILE A 145 8.94 16.31 7.76
N LYS A 146 9.01 16.17 6.43
CA LYS A 146 9.06 17.32 5.52
C LYS A 146 7.77 18.14 5.57
N GLY A 147 6.61 17.49 5.64
CA GLY A 147 5.32 18.14 5.80
C GLY A 147 5.27 19.01 7.05
N PHE A 148 5.71 18.47 8.20
CA PHE A 148 5.77 19.24 9.44
C PHE A 148 6.79 20.38 9.40
N GLN A 149 7.95 20.17 8.78
CA GLN A 149 8.94 21.25 8.61
C GLN A 149 8.36 22.41 7.79
N LEU A 150 7.57 22.10 6.74
CA LEU A 150 6.89 23.12 5.94
C LEU A 150 5.84 23.87 6.75
N LEU A 151 4.99 23.17 7.51
CA LEU A 151 3.96 23.80 8.35
C LEU A 151 4.53 24.70 9.46
N ASN A 152 5.74 24.40 9.93
CA ASN A 152 6.44 25.18 10.95
C ASN A 152 7.36 26.26 10.40
N SER A 153 7.50 26.34 9.08
CA SER A 153 8.33 27.37 8.47
C SER A 153 7.66 28.73 8.70
N PRO A 154 8.38 29.73 9.24
CA PRO A 154 7.81 31.06 9.43
C PRO A 154 7.31 31.58 8.07
N VAL A 155 6.05 32.01 8.02
CA VAL A 155 5.45 32.59 6.82
C VAL A 155 6.31 33.81 6.44
N SER A 156 7.06 33.67 5.36
CA SER A 156 7.80 34.78 4.79
C SER A 156 6.78 35.69 4.13
N ASN A 157 6.55 36.89 4.67
CA ASN A 157 5.61 37.90 4.15
C ASN A 157 5.96 38.44 2.73
N ASN A 158 6.74 37.72 1.93
CA ASN A 158 7.25 38.19 0.64
C ASN A 158 6.60 37.54 -0.59
N LEU A 159 5.45 36.88 -0.44
CA LEU A 159 4.74 36.23 -1.57
C LEU A 159 3.29 36.70 -1.73
N VAL A 160 3.01 37.97 -1.40
CA VAL A 160 1.86 38.70 -1.97
C VAL A 160 2.41 39.75 -2.92
N HIS A 161 2.61 39.35 -4.17
CA HIS A 161 2.77 40.25 -5.32
C HIS A 161 1.89 39.73 -6.45
#